data_AF-A0A3D2C5C3-F1
#
_entry.id   AF-A0A3D2C5C3-F1
#
_cell.length_a   1.000
_cell.length_b   1.000
_cell.length_c   1.000
_cell.angle_alpha   90.00
_cell.angle_beta   90.00
_cell.angle_gamma   90.00
#
_symmetry.space_group_name_H-M   'P 1'
#
loop_
_entity.id
_entity.type
_entity.pdbx_description
1 polymer ?
#
loop_
_entity_poly.entity_id
_entity_poly.type
_entity_poly.pdbx_seq_one_letter_code
_entity_poly.pdbx_strand_id
1 'polypeptide(L)' 'VLLQCRSGVRSAHAAAALVARGFTDVTNLEGGILAWTEAYR' A
#
# COMPACT_ATOMS: atom_id res chain seq x y z
N VAL A 1 5.78 -1.67 -8.04
CA VAL A 1 6.11 -2.00 -6.61
C VAL A 1 4.83 -1.99 -5.77
N LEU A 2 4.56 -3.05 -5.00
CA LEU A 2 3.40 -3.12 -4.09
C LEU A 2 3.82 -2.83 -2.64
N LEU A 3 3.17 -1.85 -2.01
CA LEU A 3 3.36 -1.49 -0.61
C LEU A 3 2.16 -1.94 0.21
N GLN A 4 2.44 -2.50 1.39
CA GLN A 4 1.42 -2.90 2.35
C GLN A 4 1.83 -2.54 3.77
N CYS A 5 0.82 -2.39 4.62
CA CYS A 5 0.98 -2.44 6.07
C CYS A 5 -0.28 -3.08 6.68
N ARG A 6 -0.39 -3.09 8.01
CA ARG A 6 -1.56 -3.63 8.72
C ARG A 6 -2.90 -3.10 8.18
N SER A 7 -3.06 -1.78 8.05
CA SER A 7 -4.33 -1.11 7.70
C SER A 7 -4.30 -0.25 6.42
N GLY A 8 -3.19 -0.27 5.66
CA GLY A 8 -3.02 0.54 4.44
C GLY A 8 -2.54 1.99 4.65
N VAL A 9 -2.65 2.56 5.86
CA VAL A 9 -2.32 3.99 6.10
C VAL A 9 -0.82 4.30 5.97
N ARG A 10 0.05 3.50 6.61
CA ARG A 10 1.51 3.73 6.55
C ARG A 10 2.08 3.48 5.17
N SER A 11 1.58 2.46 4.49
CA SER A 11 1.98 2.12 3.13
C SER A 11 1.52 3.17 2.11
N ALA A 12 0.40 3.86 2.36
CA ALA A 12 0.00 5.01 1.54
C ALA A 12 1.01 6.17 1.64
N HIS A 13 1.50 6.50 2.84
CA HIS A 13 2.54 7.53 3.00
C HIS A 13 3.85 7.11 2.31
N ALA A 14 4.24 5.84 2.42
CA ALA A 14 5.41 5.32 1.71
C ALA A 14 5.23 5.37 0.18
N ALA A 15 4.02 5.06 -0.32
CA ALA A 15 3.69 5.12 -1.74
C ALA A 15 3.81 6.55 -2.27
N ALA A 16 3.26 7.53 -1.54
CA ALA A 16 3.41 8.94 -1.87
C ALA A 16 4.89 9.38 -1.93
N ALA A 17 5.72 8.90 -0.99
CA ALA A 17 7.15 9.19 -0.99
C ALA A 17 7.91 8.56 -2.19
N LEU A 18 7.46 7.41 -2.69
CA LEU A 18 8.01 6.81 -3.91
C LEU A 18 7.56 7.57 -5.16
N VAL A 19 6.27 7.91 -5.26
CA VAL A 19 5.75 8.72 -6.37
C VAL A 19 6.47 10.06 -6.45
N ALA A 20 6.69 10.73 -5.32
CA ALA A 20 7.45 11.99 -5.25
C ALA A 20 8.91 11.85 -5.71
N ARG A 21 9.47 10.64 -5.70
CA ARG A 21 10.83 10.34 -6.20
C ARG A 21 10.85 9.90 -7.66
N GLY A 22 9.72 9.94 -8.36
CA GLY A 22 9.61 9.61 -9.78
C GLY A 22 9.37 8.12 -10.08
N PHE A 23 9.02 7.32 -9.08
CA PHE A 23 8.58 5.94 -9.34
C PHE A 23 7.18 5.97 -9.96
N THR A 24 7.02 5.35 -11.12
CA THR A 24 5.78 5.38 -11.90
C THR A 24 4.89 4.16 -11.69
N ASP A 25 5.46 3.03 -11.27
CA ASP A 25 4.74 1.80 -10.93
C ASP A 25 4.75 1.60 -9.41
N VAL A 26 3.81 2.23 -8.71
CA VAL A 26 3.66 2.15 -7.24
C VAL A 26 2.19 1.91 -6.90
N THR A 27 1.93 0.82 -6.18
CA THR A 27 0.59 0.43 -5.74
C THR A 27 0.57 0.30 -4.23
N ASN A 28 -0.44 0.86 -3.57
CA ASN A 28 -0.70 0.67 -2.14
C ASN A 28 -1.86 -0.31 -1.96
N LEU A 29 -1.69 -1.32 -1.10
CA LEU A 29 -2.77 -2.22 -0.72
C LEU A 29 -3.79 -1.48 0.16
N GLU A 30 -4.95 -1.18 -0.42
CA GLU A 30 -6.06 -0.55 0.28
C GLU A 30 -6.55 -1.44 1.44
N GLY A 31 -6.80 -0.82 2.60
CA GLY A 31 -7.17 -1.54 3.84
C GLY A 31 -6.07 -2.43 4.43
N GLY A 32 -4.92 -2.57 3.75
CA GLY A 32 -3.79 -3.35 4.21
C GLY A 32 -4.06 -4.85 4.34
N ILE A 33 -3.24 -5.53 5.15
CA ILE A 33 -3.37 -6.97 5.39
C ILE A 33 -4.73 -7.32 6.01
N LEU A 34 -5.34 -6.42 6.79
CA LEU A 34 -6.66 -6.68 7.40
C LEU A 34 -7.73 -6.90 6.33
N ALA A 35 -7.87 -5.96 5.38
CA ALA A 35 -8.84 -6.08 4.29
C ALA A 35 -8.51 -7.24 3.34
N TRP A 36 -7.22 -7.47 3.06
CA TRP A 36 -6.81 -8.64 2.29
C TRP A 36 -7.21 -9.95 2.97
N THR A 37 -7.00 -10.06 4.28
CA THR A 37 -7.36 -11.26 5.03
C THR A 37 -8.87 -11.46 5.02
N GLU A 38 -9.66 -10.39 5.18
CA GLU A 38 -11.12 -10.47 5.09
C GLU A 38 -11.62 -10.92 3.70
N ALA A 39 -10.96 -10.46 2.63
CA ALA A 39 -11.35 -10.80 1.26
C ALA A 39 -10.96 -12.21 0.81
N TYR A 40 -9.92 -12.81 1.39
CA TYR A 40 -9.28 -14.02 0.87
C TYR A 40 -9.01 -15.13 1.91
N ARG A 41 -9.49 -14.99 3.14
CA ARG A 41 -9.46 -16.06 4.15
C ARG A 41 -10.84 -16.72 4.24
#